data_AF-A0A924I884-F1
#
_entry.id   AF-A0A924I884-F1
#
_cell.length_a   1.000
_cell.length_b   1.000
_cell.length_c   1.000
_cell.angle_alpha   90.00
_cell.angle_beta   90.00
_cell.angle_gamma   90.00
#
_symmetry.space_group_name_H-M   'P 1'
#
loop_
_entity.id
_entity.type
_entity.pdbx_description
1 polymer ?
#
loop_
_entity_poly.entity_id
_entity_poly.type
_entity_poly.pdbx_seq_one_letter_code
_entity_poly.pdbx_strand_id
1 'polypeptide(L)'
;MNSSNTQATAQKQTKSEAIMQLEFLAFTKQQKQYPNFPYPIKSNYTDATSNGLTKCVIDYIKLRGFHAERINSTGATKDNRKTSTDVLGNIRTIGSVQWIKSTTQNGTADISATIQGRTVKIEIKCKNTGDRYQSEAQKEYQKQIENAGGIYIVVRTFEDFYNWFNPKKQQNE
;
A
#
# COMPACT_ATOMS: atom_id res chain seq x y z
N MET A 1 2.15 15.92 -53.50
CA MET A 1 1.53 14.99 -52.54
C MET A 1 2.18 15.26 -51.19
N ASN A 2 1.56 16.10 -50.36
CA ASN A 2 2.12 16.48 -49.06
C ASN A 2 1.47 15.62 -47.99
N SER A 3 2.22 14.65 -47.48
CA SER A 3 1.84 13.81 -46.35
C SER A 3 1.97 14.62 -45.07
N SER A 4 0.83 15.10 -44.57
CA SER A 4 0.70 15.77 -43.27
C SER A 4 0.99 14.78 -42.14
N ASN A 5 2.16 14.91 -41.53
CA ASN A 5 2.58 14.13 -40.38
C ASN A 5 1.71 14.52 -39.16
N THR A 6 0.78 13.64 -38.77
CA THR A 6 -0.14 13.88 -37.65
C THR A 6 0.60 13.62 -36.34
N GLN A 7 0.94 14.68 -35.61
CA GLN A 7 1.50 14.56 -34.26
C GLN A 7 0.40 14.08 -33.31
N ALA A 8 0.47 12.82 -32.90
CA ALA A 8 -0.35 12.30 -31.82
C ALA A 8 0.07 12.97 -30.49
N THR A 9 -0.74 13.92 -30.03
CA THR A 9 -0.57 14.53 -28.70
C THR A 9 -0.94 13.50 -27.64
N ALA A 10 0.02 13.17 -26.76
CA ALA A 10 -0.22 12.31 -25.61
C ALA A 10 -1.26 12.99 -24.70
N GLN A 11 -2.47 12.42 -24.65
CA GLN A 11 -3.52 12.90 -23.75
C GLN A 11 -3.01 12.77 -22.31
N LYS A 12 -2.81 13.91 -21.65
CA LYS A 12 -2.42 13.97 -20.24
C LYS A 12 -3.54 13.36 -19.42
N GLN A 13 -3.35 12.15 -18.89
CA GLN A 13 -4.35 11.49 -18.05
C GLN A 13 -4.75 12.41 -16.90
N THR A 14 -6.04 12.75 -16.87
CA THR A 14 -6.67 13.50 -15.78
C THR A 14 -6.67 12.66 -14.50
N LYS A 15 -6.48 13.34 -13.37
CA LYS A 15 -6.42 12.70 -12.06
C LYS A 15 -7.80 12.18 -11.66
N SER A 16 -7.87 10.95 -11.14
CA SER A 16 -9.14 10.34 -10.75
C SER A 16 -9.80 11.05 -9.57
N GLU A 17 -11.14 11.03 -9.52
CA GLU A 17 -11.91 11.68 -8.46
C GLU A 17 -11.53 11.13 -7.08
N ALA A 18 -11.35 9.82 -6.95
CA ALA A 18 -10.94 9.17 -5.72
C ALA A 18 -9.63 9.77 -5.17
N ILE A 19 -8.61 9.95 -6.01
CA ILE A 19 -7.32 10.51 -5.58
C ILE A 19 -7.48 11.98 -5.15
N MET A 20 -8.30 12.76 -5.86
CA MET A 20 -8.59 14.14 -5.47
C MET A 20 -9.25 14.22 -4.09
N GLN A 21 -10.18 13.31 -3.80
CA GLN A 21 -10.82 13.22 -2.49
C GLN A 21 -9.83 12.85 -1.38
N LEU A 22 -8.93 11.90 -1.64
CA LEU A 22 -7.87 11.55 -0.69
C LEU A 22 -6.96 12.75 -0.39
N GLU A 23 -6.55 13.49 -1.42
CA GLU A 23 -5.72 14.68 -1.27
C GLU A 23 -6.40 15.77 -0.47
N PHE A 24 -7.69 15.98 -0.73
CA PHE A 24 -8.50 16.92 0.03
C PHE A 24 -8.54 16.54 1.52
N LEU A 25 -8.84 15.27 1.84
CA LEU A 25 -8.87 14.78 3.22
C LEU A 25 -7.51 14.94 3.92
N ALA A 26 -6.42 14.59 3.25
CA ALA A 26 -5.06 14.73 3.78
C ALA A 26 -4.72 16.19 4.07
N PHE A 27 -5.04 17.10 3.14
CA PHE A 27 -4.82 18.53 3.29
C PHE A 27 -5.65 19.13 4.43
N THR A 28 -6.94 18.80 4.51
CA THR A 28 -7.81 19.26 5.60
C THR A 28 -7.32 18.77 6.96
N LYS A 29 -6.86 17.52 7.06
CA LYS A 29 -6.28 17.00 8.32
C LYS A 29 -5.02 17.78 8.69
N GLN A 30 -4.14 18.06 7.72
CA GLN A 30 -2.92 18.82 7.94
C GLN A 30 -3.22 20.24 8.44
N GLN A 31 -4.17 20.94 7.82
CA GLN A 31 -4.60 22.28 8.25
C GLN A 31 -5.11 22.27 9.70
N LYS A 32 -5.89 21.26 10.08
CA LYS A 32 -6.39 21.11 11.45
C LYS A 32 -5.28 20.81 12.46
N GLN A 33 -4.29 20.00 12.05
CA GLN A 33 -3.16 19.63 12.90
C GLN A 33 -2.18 20.79 13.11
N TYR A 34 -2.01 21.66 12.11
CA TYR A 34 -1.08 22.77 12.12
C TYR A 34 -1.78 24.09 11.77
N PRO A 35 -2.63 24.64 12.65
CA PRO A 35 -3.42 25.84 12.37
C PRO A 35 -2.57 27.10 12.13
N ASN A 36 -1.38 27.16 12.71
CA ASN A 36 -0.44 28.29 12.55
C ASN A 36 0.47 28.16 11.31
N PHE A 37 0.24 27.16 10.46
CA PHE A 37 1.02 26.97 9.24
C PHE A 37 0.22 27.48 8.02
N PRO A 38 0.45 28.73 7.57
CA PRO A 38 -0.41 29.40 6.59
C PRO A 38 -0.38 28.79 5.20
N TYR A 39 0.69 28.05 4.84
CA TYR A 39 0.88 27.46 3.52
C TYR A 39 1.13 25.95 3.61
N PRO A 40 0.11 25.13 3.94
CA PRO A 40 0.25 23.69 3.97
C PRO A 40 0.60 23.12 2.59
N ILE A 41 1.52 22.15 2.56
CA ILE A 41 1.95 21.50 1.32
C ILE A 41 0.98 20.38 1.01
N LYS A 42 0.33 20.45 -0.16
CA LYS A 42 -0.55 19.38 -0.64
C LYS A 42 0.25 18.10 -0.86
N SER A 43 -0.25 17.00 -0.29
CA SER A 43 0.30 15.68 -0.54
C SER A 43 0.00 15.25 -1.98
N ASN A 44 0.99 14.67 -2.66
CA ASN A 44 0.82 14.11 -3.99
C ASN A 44 0.61 12.60 -3.89
N TYR A 45 -0.57 12.12 -4.28
CA TYR A 45 -0.89 10.69 -4.33
C TYR A 45 -0.92 10.18 -5.77
N THR A 46 -0.45 8.95 -5.95
CA THR A 46 -0.47 8.22 -7.22
C THR A 46 -0.66 6.73 -6.96
N ASP A 47 -1.53 6.10 -7.73
CA ASP A 47 -1.80 4.66 -7.69
C ASP A 47 -1.13 3.90 -8.85
N ALA A 48 -0.22 4.55 -9.58
CA ALA A 48 0.47 3.97 -10.73
C ALA A 48 1.45 2.84 -10.37
N THR A 49 1.82 2.70 -9.11
CA THR A 49 2.72 1.65 -8.61
C THR A 49 2.06 0.92 -7.43
N SER A 50 2.43 -0.33 -7.17
CA SER A 50 1.92 -1.09 -6.02
C SER A 50 2.14 -0.33 -4.70
N ASN A 51 3.34 0.23 -4.48
CA ASN A 51 3.63 0.99 -3.26
C ASN A 51 2.82 2.29 -3.15
N GLY A 52 2.62 2.99 -4.26
CA GLY A 52 1.76 4.16 -4.32
C GLY A 52 0.32 3.82 -3.98
N LEU A 53 -0.23 2.78 -4.61
CA LEU A 53 -1.58 2.27 -4.34
C LEU A 53 -1.75 1.82 -2.89
N THR A 54 -0.79 1.05 -2.34
CA THR A 54 -0.79 0.66 -0.92
C THR A 54 -0.86 1.88 -0.01
N LYS A 55 -0.05 2.91 -0.27
CA LYS A 55 -0.06 4.15 0.51
C LYS A 55 -1.42 4.85 0.43
N CYS A 56 -1.99 4.99 -0.77
CA CYS A 56 -3.30 5.60 -0.97
C CYS A 56 -4.38 4.92 -0.14
N VAL A 57 -4.43 3.58 -0.17
CA VAL A 57 -5.40 2.78 0.59
C VAL A 57 -5.23 2.96 2.09
N ILE A 58 -4.02 2.81 2.62
CA ILE A 58 -3.74 2.94 4.07
C ILE A 58 -4.09 4.34 4.56
N ASP A 59 -3.61 5.37 3.86
CA ASP A 59 -3.85 6.76 4.27
C ASP A 59 -5.33 7.09 4.23
N TYR A 60 -6.06 6.64 3.21
CA TYR A 60 -7.52 6.85 3.13
C TYR A 60 -8.24 6.24 4.34
N ILE A 61 -7.95 4.98 4.68
CA ILE A 61 -8.56 4.30 5.83
C ILE A 61 -8.28 5.06 7.13
N LYS A 62 -7.03 5.48 7.34
CA LYS A 62 -6.61 6.26 8.51
C LYS A 62 -7.26 7.64 8.57
N LEU A 63 -7.38 8.32 7.44
CA LEU A 63 -8.02 9.63 7.33
C LEU A 63 -9.52 9.55 7.63
N ARG A 64 -10.15 8.41 7.32
CA ARG A 64 -11.54 8.12 7.69
C ARG A 64 -11.72 7.67 9.15
N GLY A 65 -10.64 7.62 9.94
CA GLY A 65 -10.67 7.35 11.38
C GLY A 65 -10.58 5.86 11.74
N PHE A 66 -10.21 5.00 10.80
CA PHE A 66 -10.05 3.56 11.04
C PHE A 66 -8.58 3.15 11.15
N HIS A 67 -8.33 1.93 11.59
CA HIS A 67 -6.98 1.38 11.70
C HIS A 67 -6.58 0.64 10.42
N ALA A 68 -5.35 0.85 9.96
CA ALA A 68 -4.74 0.15 8.84
C ALA A 68 -3.21 0.07 8.98
N GLU A 69 -2.66 -1.09 8.66
CA GLU A 69 -1.23 -1.39 8.71
C GLU A 69 -0.79 -2.14 7.46
N ARG A 70 0.39 -1.79 6.95
CA ARG A 70 1.07 -2.58 5.93
C ARG A 70 1.70 -3.80 6.58
N ILE A 71 1.50 -4.97 5.98
CA ILE A 71 2.14 -6.21 6.41
C ILE A 71 3.36 -6.47 5.53
N ASN A 72 4.49 -6.74 6.17
CA ASN A 72 5.70 -7.21 5.50
C ASN A 72 5.99 -8.64 5.96
N SER A 73 6.22 -9.53 5.00
CA SER A 73 6.56 -10.95 5.25
C SER A 73 8.05 -11.24 5.07
N THR A 74 8.89 -10.21 4.90
CA THR A 74 10.32 -10.36 4.67
C THR A 74 11.04 -10.90 5.90
N GLY A 75 12.00 -11.80 5.69
CA GLY A 75 12.92 -12.26 6.73
C GLY A 75 13.86 -11.16 7.22
N ALA A 76 14.71 -11.50 8.19
CA ALA A 76 15.67 -10.58 8.78
C ALA A 76 17.10 -11.09 8.60
N THR A 77 18.05 -10.18 8.40
CA THR A 77 19.48 -10.49 8.50
C THR A 77 19.91 -10.49 9.96
N LYS A 78 20.56 -11.58 10.38
CA LYS A 78 21.27 -11.65 11.66
C LYS A 78 22.76 -11.61 11.37
N ASP A 79 23.39 -10.49 11.71
CA ASP A 79 24.84 -10.36 11.61
C ASP A 79 25.48 -10.93 12.88
N ASN A 80 26.21 -12.03 12.73
CA ASN A 80 26.98 -12.63 13.82
C ASN A 80 28.48 -12.32 13.69
N ARG A 81 28.86 -11.37 12.83
CA ARG A 81 30.25 -10.94 12.68
C ARG A 81 30.71 -10.20 13.94
N LYS A 82 31.95 -10.47 14.33
CA LYS A 82 32.66 -9.79 15.41
C LYS A 82 33.99 -9.29 14.85
N THR A 83 34.27 -8.02 15.06
CA THR A 83 35.53 -7.40 14.66
C THR A 83 36.43 -7.33 15.89
N SER A 84 37.63 -7.88 15.80
CA SER A 84 38.66 -7.85 16.85
C SER A 84 39.98 -7.33 16.32
N THR A 85 40.68 -6.56 17.14
CA THR A 85 42.02 -6.05 16.82
C THR A 85 43.07 -6.86 17.56
N ASP A 86 44.08 -7.35 16.84
CA ASP A 86 45.21 -8.08 17.40
C ASP A 86 46.20 -7.14 18.11
N VAL A 87 47.12 -7.67 18.93
CA VAL A 87 48.14 -6.91 19.67
C VAL A 87 49.10 -6.13 18.76
N LEU A 88 49.19 -6.53 17.48
CA LEU A 88 49.95 -5.86 16.43
C LEU A 88 49.14 -4.79 15.68
N GLY A 89 47.90 -4.51 16.10
CA GLY A 89 47.01 -3.50 15.49
C GLY A 89 46.21 -3.97 14.28
N ASN A 90 46.32 -5.24 13.90
CA ASN A 90 45.59 -5.80 12.76
C ASN A 90 44.11 -6.05 13.10
N ILE A 91 43.19 -5.55 12.27
CA ILE A 91 41.75 -5.75 12.42
C ILE A 91 41.32 -7.02 11.69
N ARG A 92 40.61 -7.92 12.37
CA ARG A 92 40.01 -9.11 11.78
C ARG A 92 38.53 -9.17 12.11
N THR A 93 37.70 -9.43 11.11
CA THR A 93 36.27 -9.70 11.31
C THR A 93 36.02 -11.19 11.13
N ILE A 94 35.53 -11.85 12.19
CA ILE A 94 35.19 -13.28 12.21
C ILE A 94 33.67 -13.44 12.35
N GLY A 95 33.12 -14.51 11.77
CA GLY A 95 31.68 -14.80 11.80
C GLY A 95 30.99 -14.58 10.46
N SER A 96 29.67 -14.79 10.43
CA SER A 96 28.87 -14.77 9.20
C SER A 96 27.56 -14.01 9.36
N VAL A 97 27.02 -13.55 8.23
CA VAL A 97 25.66 -13.01 8.16
C VAL A 97 24.72 -14.15 7.82
N GLN A 98 23.68 -14.35 8.62
CA GLN A 98 22.68 -15.38 8.42
C GLN A 98 21.33 -14.74 8.05
N TRP A 99 20.61 -15.32 7.08
CA TRP A 99 19.23 -14.94 6.78
C TRP A 99 18.25 -15.77 7.62
N ILE A 100 17.40 -15.10 8.39
CA ILE A 100 16.35 -15.71 9.19
C ILE A 100 15.04 -15.58 8.44
N LYS A 101 14.39 -16.71 8.16
CA LYS A 101 13.07 -16.73 7.52
C LYS A 101 12.03 -16.03 8.41
N SER A 102 11.10 -15.31 7.80
CA SER A 102 10.00 -14.69 8.52
C SER A 102 9.08 -15.75 9.11
N THR A 103 8.48 -15.43 10.27
CA THR A 103 7.42 -16.21 10.90
C THR A 103 6.03 -15.85 10.38
N THR A 104 5.91 -14.85 9.49
CA THR A 104 4.65 -14.45 8.89
C THR A 104 4.06 -15.58 8.06
N GLN A 105 2.75 -15.79 8.17
CA GLN A 105 2.03 -16.78 7.38
C GLN A 105 2.21 -16.52 5.88
N ASN A 106 2.52 -17.56 5.11
CA ASN A 106 2.67 -17.45 3.67
C ASN A 106 1.33 -17.03 3.02
N GLY A 107 1.37 -16.15 2.03
CA GLY A 107 0.16 -15.64 1.37
C GLY A 107 -0.62 -14.59 2.15
N THR A 108 -0.08 -14.09 3.27
CA THR A 108 -0.70 -12.97 4.01
C THR A 108 -0.89 -11.75 3.12
N ALA A 109 -2.05 -11.10 3.24
CA ALA A 109 -2.39 -9.89 2.50
C ALA A 109 -1.45 -8.71 2.77
N ASP A 110 -1.28 -7.82 1.79
CA ASP A 110 -0.41 -6.63 1.90
C ASP A 110 -0.82 -5.66 3.01
N ILE A 111 -2.11 -5.55 3.32
CA ILE A 111 -2.65 -4.62 4.31
C ILE A 111 -3.62 -5.35 5.25
N SER A 112 -3.49 -5.06 6.53
CA SER A 112 -4.47 -5.41 7.57
C SER A 112 -5.16 -4.16 8.07
N ALA A 113 -6.48 -4.14 8.05
CA ALA A 113 -7.28 -3.02 8.51
C ALA A 113 -8.42 -3.48 9.44
N THR A 114 -8.85 -2.58 10.31
CA THR A 114 -10.07 -2.75 11.10
C THR A 114 -11.00 -1.59 10.78
N ILE A 115 -12.07 -1.86 10.05
CA ILE A 115 -13.04 -0.86 9.55
C ILE A 115 -14.40 -1.18 10.17
N GLN A 116 -14.96 -0.23 10.92
CA GLN A 116 -16.27 -0.36 11.58
C GLN A 116 -16.41 -1.67 12.40
N GLY A 117 -15.37 -2.06 13.12
CA GLY A 117 -15.36 -3.28 13.93
C GLY A 117 -15.19 -4.59 13.15
N ARG A 118 -14.98 -4.54 11.83
CA ARG A 118 -14.68 -5.72 11.01
C ARG A 118 -13.22 -5.75 10.59
N THR A 119 -12.63 -6.94 10.67
CA THR A 119 -11.29 -7.19 10.12
C THR A 119 -11.38 -7.23 8.60
N VAL A 120 -10.59 -6.39 7.95
CA VAL A 120 -10.48 -6.32 6.49
C VAL A 120 -9.03 -6.59 6.09
N LYS A 121 -8.81 -7.64 5.31
CA LYS A 121 -7.51 -7.95 4.69
C LYS A 121 -7.57 -7.48 3.23
N ILE A 122 -6.56 -6.71 2.82
CA ILE A 122 -6.54 -6.08 1.49
C ILE A 122 -5.27 -6.51 0.78
N GLU A 123 -5.44 -7.14 -0.37
CA GLU A 123 -4.37 -7.56 -1.28
C GLU A 123 -4.25 -6.56 -2.44
N ILE A 124 -3.04 -6.09 -2.72
CA ILE A 124 -2.77 -5.09 -3.74
C ILE A 124 -2.26 -5.77 -5.01
N LYS A 125 -3.05 -5.69 -6.08
CA LYS A 125 -2.72 -6.21 -7.42
C LYS A 125 -2.76 -5.09 -8.45
N CYS A 126 -1.79 -4.18 -8.34
CA CYS A 126 -1.72 -2.96 -9.12
C CYS A 126 -1.79 -3.28 -10.63
N LYS A 127 -2.82 -2.72 -11.29
CA LYS A 127 -3.12 -2.98 -12.70
C LYS A 127 -1.95 -2.58 -13.62
N ASN A 128 -1.24 -1.52 -13.26
CA ASN A 128 -0.21 -0.90 -14.08
C ASN A 128 1.12 -1.67 -14.07
N THR A 129 1.43 -2.38 -12.98
CA THR A 129 2.67 -3.16 -12.84
C THR A 129 2.55 -4.60 -13.35
N GLY A 130 1.36 -4.99 -13.82
CA GLY A 130 1.13 -6.32 -14.39
C GLY A 130 0.95 -7.45 -13.37
N ASP A 131 1.05 -7.15 -12.07
CA ASP A 131 0.76 -8.10 -10.99
C ASP A 131 -0.75 -8.28 -10.85
N ARG A 132 -1.29 -9.26 -11.60
CA ARG A 132 -2.73 -9.43 -11.79
C ARG A 132 -3.34 -10.58 -11.01
N TYR A 133 -2.56 -11.57 -10.58
CA TYR A 133 -3.10 -12.84 -10.09
C TYR A 133 -2.66 -13.13 -8.67
N GLN A 134 -3.55 -13.75 -7.90
CA GLN A 134 -3.22 -14.31 -6.59
C GLN A 134 -2.55 -15.67 -6.76
N SER A 135 -1.53 -15.94 -5.95
CA SER A 135 -0.97 -17.28 -5.79
C SER A 135 -1.92 -18.20 -5.02
N GLU A 136 -1.71 -19.53 -5.10
CA GLU A 136 -2.54 -20.49 -4.36
C GLU A 136 -2.48 -20.26 -2.84
N ALA A 137 -1.32 -19.88 -2.30
CA ALA A 137 -1.19 -19.54 -0.87
C ALA A 137 -2.04 -18.32 -0.48
N GLN A 138 -2.16 -17.32 -1.36
CA GLN A 138 -3.00 -16.14 -1.13
C GLN A 138 -4.49 -16.49 -1.16
N LYS A 139 -4.91 -17.39 -2.05
CA LYS A 139 -6.29 -17.89 -2.11
C LYS A 139 -6.68 -18.68 -0.86
N GLU A 140 -5.78 -19.53 -0.37
CA GLU A 140 -6.01 -20.28 0.86
C GLU A 140 -6.09 -19.34 2.07
N TYR A 141 -5.19 -18.35 2.16
CA TYR A 141 -5.26 -17.31 3.19
C TYR A 141 -6.57 -16.52 3.12
N GLN A 142 -7.02 -16.14 1.92
CA GLN A 142 -8.33 -15.50 1.71
C GLN A 142 -9.46 -16.36 2.30
N LYS A 143 -9.51 -17.65 1.94
CA LYS A 143 -10.53 -18.58 2.42
C LYS A 143 -10.54 -18.68 3.95
N GLN A 144 -9.36 -18.71 4.58
CA GLN A 144 -9.26 -18.75 6.05
C GLN A 144 -9.84 -17.49 6.70
N ILE A 145 -9.56 -16.31 6.13
CA ILE A 145 -10.08 -15.03 6.63
C ILE A 145 -11.59 -14.96 6.47
N GLU A 146 -12.12 -15.32 5.30
CA GLU A 146 -13.55 -15.29 5.01
C GLU A 146 -14.32 -16.29 5.88
N ASN A 147 -13.79 -17.51 6.06
CA ASN A 147 -14.39 -18.52 6.95
C ASN A 147 -14.42 -18.07 8.42
N ALA A 148 -13.46 -17.25 8.84
CA ALA A 148 -13.45 -16.65 10.18
C ALA A 148 -14.40 -15.44 10.31
N GLY A 149 -15.14 -15.08 9.26
CA GLY A 149 -16.05 -13.94 9.22
C GLY A 149 -15.36 -12.60 8.93
N GLY A 150 -14.07 -12.61 8.56
CA GLY A 150 -13.34 -11.44 8.09
C GLY A 150 -13.70 -11.11 6.64
N ILE A 151 -13.37 -9.89 6.23
CA ILE A 151 -13.52 -9.46 4.84
C ILE A 151 -12.16 -9.52 4.16
N TYR A 152 -12.11 -10.10 2.97
CA TYR A 152 -10.92 -10.09 2.11
C TYR A 152 -11.26 -9.40 0.80
N ILE A 153 -10.44 -8.44 0.37
CA ILE A 153 -10.61 -7.75 -0.92
C ILE A 153 -9.30 -7.69 -1.70
N VAL A 154 -9.42 -7.74 -3.02
CA VAL A 154 -8.31 -7.53 -3.96
C VAL A 154 -8.49 -6.17 -4.62
N VAL A 155 -7.50 -5.29 -4.48
CA VAL A 155 -7.55 -3.91 -4.97
C VAL A 155 -6.55 -3.74 -6.11
N ARG A 156 -7.03 -3.25 -7.25
CA ARG A 156 -6.23 -3.08 -8.48
C ARG A 156 -5.95 -1.63 -8.84
N THR A 157 -6.88 -0.76 -8.49
CA THR A 157 -6.79 0.69 -8.62
C THR A 157 -7.32 1.34 -7.34
N PHE A 158 -6.95 2.59 -7.09
CA PHE A 158 -7.47 3.27 -5.90
C PHE A 158 -8.96 3.57 -6.01
N GLU A 159 -9.45 3.78 -7.24
CA GLU A 159 -10.87 4.01 -7.51
C GLU A 159 -11.74 2.79 -7.13
N ASP A 160 -11.30 1.58 -7.45
CA ASP A 160 -12.00 0.35 -7.07
C ASP A 160 -12.17 0.26 -5.55
N PHE A 161 -11.09 0.53 -4.81
CA PHE A 161 -11.12 0.55 -3.35
C PHE A 161 -12.04 1.65 -2.82
N TYR A 162 -11.97 2.85 -3.39
CA TYR A 162 -12.80 3.98 -2.97
C TYR A 162 -14.29 3.67 -3.13
N ASN A 163 -14.68 3.06 -4.25
CA ASN A 163 -16.06 2.66 -4.52
C ASN A 163 -16.54 1.55 -3.57
N TRP A 164 -15.68 0.57 -3.28
CA TRP A 164 -15.97 -0.46 -2.29
C TRP A 164 -16.16 0.14 -0.88
N PHE A 165 -15.31 1.09 -0.50
CA PHE A 165 -15.37 1.73 0.82
C PHE A 165 -16.59 2.65 0.98
N ASN A 166 -17.03 3.28 -0.12
CA ASN A 166 -18.15 4.21 -0.16
C ASN A 166 -19.25 3.69 -1.09
N PRO A 167 -19.97 2.62 -0.70
CA PRO A 167 -21.05 2.09 -1.51
C PRO A 167 -22.10 3.19 -1.72
N LYS A 168 -22.48 3.42 -2.98
CA LYS A 168 -23.61 4.31 -3.30
C LYS A 168 -24.84 3.69 -2.64
N LYS A 169 -25.46 4.42 -1.70
CA LYS A 169 -26.78 4.02 -1.21
C LYS A 169 -27.73 4.07 -2.39
N GLN A 170 -28.28 2.91 -2.79
CA GLN A 170 -29.38 2.90 -3.73
C GLN A 170 -30.52 3.68 -3.07
N GLN A 171 -30.95 4.76 -3.72
CA GLN A 171 -32.17 5.45 -3.35
C GLN A 171 -33.29 4.49 -3.74
N ASN A 172 -33.74 3.69 -2.78
CA ASN A 172 -34.99 2.98 -2.93
C ASN A 172 -36.07 4.04 -2.73
N GLU A 173 -36.76 4.37 -3.82
CA GLU A 173 -38.04 5.11 -3.82
C GLU A 173 -39.12 4.38 -3.02
#